data_AF-A0AAV0T2P8-F1
#
_entry.id   AF-A0AAV0T2P8-F1
#
_cell.length_a   1.000
_cell.length_b   1.000
_cell.length_c   1.000
_cell.angle_alpha   90.00
_cell.angle_beta   90.00
_cell.angle_gamma   90.00
#
_symmetry.space_group_name_H-M   'P 1'
#
loop_
_entity.id
_entity.type
_entity.pdbx_description
1 polymer ?
#
loop_
_entity_poly.entity_id
_entity_poly.type
_entity_poly.pdbx_seq_one_letter_code
_entity_poly.pdbx_strand_id
1 'polypeptide(L)'
;MTDQITTMEGAIRAAEQTLEHIFNPNLEQDKRIPIDLLHEAKGLAFLTVIKIGLIWTGKVGTGVVISKLPDRRWSAPSAIGTAGMGFGAEMGAQLIEFMIILNSDLAVKSFMQKGQLSAGANLEFAAGPYGRAAGANANFSASGIAPNYTYSHSKGLFGGVGLQGSGIVARADINKKFYGRDITPTEILTGAVDQPAAASQLYDALQRIVSIPPSGNVQNLKQKLMSPFTDRMPAAAVGPDVQLVYDRVLHLIEGISGRTGVDEFKTSCKDYGQNRCTDNQFVDYLSSKFTAEQTLELVPEIVKLLQDADKRKYVWEYYLNVKAQSRSAKHAATSPSLF
;
A
#
# COMPACT_ATOMS: atom_id res chain seq x y z
N MET A 1 18.56 -16.05 15.45
CA MET A 1 17.32 -15.30 15.17
C MET A 1 17.44 -13.83 15.60
N THR A 2 18.06 -13.55 16.75
CA THR A 2 18.21 -12.18 17.30
C THR A 2 18.99 -11.20 16.41
N ASP A 3 20.07 -11.63 15.75
CA ASP A 3 20.88 -10.75 14.88
C ASP A 3 20.13 -10.26 13.63
N GLN A 4 19.18 -11.05 13.11
CA GLN A 4 18.39 -10.65 11.93
C GLN A 4 17.49 -9.44 12.18
N ILE A 5 17.19 -9.14 13.46
CA ILE A 5 16.26 -8.08 13.85
C ILE A 5 17.01 -6.84 14.38
N THR A 6 18.27 -7.00 14.79
CA THR A 6 19.02 -5.96 15.50
C THR A 6 20.16 -5.34 14.69
N THR A 7 20.61 -5.95 13.58
CA THR A 7 21.75 -5.45 12.80
C THR A 7 21.41 -5.19 11.33
N MET A 8 22.25 -4.39 10.66
CA MET A 8 22.13 -4.12 9.23
C MET A 8 22.38 -5.39 8.41
N GLU A 9 23.43 -6.14 8.74
CA GLU A 9 23.81 -7.39 8.08
C GLU A 9 22.70 -8.44 8.19
N GLY A 10 22.08 -8.51 9.37
CA GLY A 10 20.92 -9.36 9.62
C GLY A 10 19.72 -8.99 8.75
N ALA A 11 19.44 -7.70 8.64
CA ALA A 11 18.35 -7.17 7.81
C ALA A 11 18.61 -7.35 6.30
N ILE A 12 19.85 -7.19 5.84
CA ILE A 12 20.27 -7.47 4.46
C ILE A 12 20.08 -8.95 4.13
N ARG A 13 20.53 -9.86 5.01
CA ARG A 13 20.33 -11.30 4.82
C ARG A 13 18.85 -11.68 4.80
N ALA A 14 18.03 -11.06 5.65
CA ALA A 14 16.60 -11.28 5.64
C ALA A 14 15.93 -10.78 4.35
N ALA A 15 16.40 -9.66 3.79
CA ALA A 15 15.94 -9.15 2.49
C ALA A 15 16.24 -10.14 1.35
N GLU A 16 17.45 -10.70 1.31
CA GLU A 16 17.85 -11.73 0.35
C GLU A 16 16.95 -12.97 0.46
N GLN A 17 16.76 -13.48 1.69
CA GLN A 17 15.88 -14.63 1.94
C GLN A 17 14.43 -14.37 1.51
N THR A 18 13.93 -13.17 1.78
CA THR A 18 12.59 -12.74 1.36
C THR A 18 12.46 -12.79 -0.16
N LEU A 19 13.47 -12.30 -0.88
CA LEU A 19 13.51 -12.30 -2.34
C LEU A 19 13.49 -13.74 -2.88
N GLU A 20 14.31 -14.64 -2.35
CA GLU A 20 14.34 -16.06 -2.75
C GLU A 20 13.01 -16.78 -2.42
N HIS A 21 12.40 -16.53 -1.26
CA HIS A 21 11.10 -17.11 -0.92
C HIS A 21 9.99 -16.65 -1.88
N ILE A 22 10.00 -15.36 -2.23
CA ILE A 22 8.98 -14.73 -3.06
C ILE A 22 9.12 -15.13 -4.54
N PHE A 23 10.35 -15.26 -5.05
CA PHE A 23 10.64 -15.58 -6.46
C PHE A 23 10.94 -17.07 -6.71
N ASN A 24 10.69 -17.95 -5.74
CA ASN A 24 10.95 -19.37 -5.87
C ASN A 24 10.25 -19.95 -7.13
N PRO A 25 10.98 -20.61 -8.05
CA PRO A 25 10.43 -21.09 -9.32
C PRO A 25 9.42 -22.24 -9.18
N ASN A 26 9.33 -22.87 -8.00
CA ASN A 26 8.34 -23.92 -7.71
C ASN A 26 6.96 -23.37 -7.34
N LEU A 27 6.77 -22.05 -7.40
CA LEU A 27 5.49 -21.40 -7.11
C LEU A 27 4.53 -21.49 -8.30
N GLU A 28 3.24 -21.65 -8.00
CA GLU A 28 2.15 -21.52 -8.98
C GLU A 28 2.22 -20.18 -9.71
N GLN A 29 1.94 -20.19 -11.02
CA GLN A 29 2.12 -19.05 -11.92
C GLN A 29 1.33 -17.79 -11.49
N ASP A 30 0.14 -17.97 -10.92
CA ASP A 30 -0.74 -16.87 -10.44
C ASP A 30 -0.25 -16.21 -9.14
N LYS A 31 0.73 -16.82 -8.46
CA LYS A 31 1.29 -16.35 -7.18
C LYS A 31 2.67 -15.69 -7.33
N ARG A 32 3.20 -15.62 -8.54
CA ARG A 32 4.51 -15.01 -8.82
C ARG A 32 4.38 -13.50 -8.94
N ILE A 33 5.35 -12.77 -8.39
CA ILE A 33 5.44 -11.34 -8.64
C ILE A 33 5.75 -11.15 -10.12
N PRO A 34 4.98 -10.32 -10.83
CA PRO A 34 5.31 -9.99 -12.21
C PRO A 34 6.66 -9.30 -12.25
N ILE A 35 7.60 -9.88 -13.01
CA ILE A 35 8.96 -9.37 -13.11
C ILE A 35 8.99 -7.91 -13.59
N ASP A 36 8.01 -7.54 -14.40
CA ASP A 36 7.77 -6.20 -14.90
C ASP A 36 7.72 -5.13 -13.79
N LEU A 37 7.18 -5.46 -12.60
CA LEU A 37 7.14 -4.53 -11.48
C LEU A 37 8.52 -4.25 -10.89
N LEU A 38 9.42 -5.23 -10.89
CA LEU A 38 10.80 -5.03 -10.44
C LEU A 38 11.62 -4.24 -11.45
N HIS A 39 11.36 -4.41 -12.75
CA HIS A 39 12.00 -3.63 -13.80
C HIS A 39 11.70 -2.14 -13.66
N GLU A 40 10.43 -1.80 -13.41
CA GLU A 40 9.95 -0.42 -13.23
C GLU A 40 10.19 0.16 -11.83
N ALA A 41 10.57 -0.67 -10.86
CA ALA A 41 10.77 -0.25 -9.48
C ALA A 41 11.80 0.88 -9.38
N LYS A 42 11.47 1.92 -8.62
CA LYS A 42 12.36 3.02 -8.20
C LYS A 42 13.06 2.70 -6.89
N GLY A 43 12.52 1.78 -6.10
CA GLY A 43 13.13 1.29 -4.88
C GLY A 43 12.48 0.00 -4.39
N LEU A 44 13.14 -0.69 -3.48
CA LEU A 44 12.66 -1.89 -2.81
C LEU A 44 12.88 -1.73 -1.31
N ALA A 45 11.84 -1.98 -0.51
CA ALA A 45 11.96 -2.08 0.93
C ALA A 45 11.59 -3.48 1.39
N PHE A 46 12.43 -4.07 2.23
CA PHE A 46 12.24 -5.38 2.81
C PHE A 46 12.04 -5.22 4.31
N LEU A 47 11.07 -5.91 4.89
CA LEU A 47 10.79 -5.85 6.33
C LEU A 47 10.48 -7.26 6.87
N THR A 48 11.13 -7.64 7.96
CA THR A 48 10.78 -8.83 8.72
C THR A 48 10.10 -8.39 10.00
N VAL A 49 8.83 -8.79 10.17
CA VAL A 49 7.94 -8.34 11.23
C VAL A 49 7.48 -9.52 12.06
N ILE A 50 7.66 -9.43 13.37
CA ILE A 50 7.02 -10.32 14.32
C ILE A 50 5.69 -9.70 14.71
N LYS A 51 4.61 -10.46 14.54
CA LYS A 51 3.25 -10.12 14.97
C LYS A 51 2.80 -11.12 16.02
N ILE A 52 2.38 -10.62 17.18
CA ILE A 52 1.83 -11.44 18.26
C ILE A 52 0.56 -10.75 18.74
N GLY A 53 -0.53 -11.50 18.85
CA GLY A 53 -1.82 -10.93 19.23
C GLY A 53 -2.74 -11.91 19.92
N LEU A 54 -3.47 -11.36 20.90
CA LEU A 54 -4.75 -11.87 21.36
C LEU A 54 -5.75 -10.72 21.12
N ILE A 55 -6.40 -10.23 22.16
CA ILE A 55 -7.26 -9.04 22.12
C ILE A 55 -6.48 -7.77 21.72
N TRP A 56 -5.24 -7.68 22.20
CA TRP A 56 -4.28 -6.67 21.80
C TRP A 56 -3.21 -7.32 20.94
N THR A 57 -2.83 -6.63 19.86
CA THR A 57 -1.83 -7.07 18.91
C THR A 57 -0.64 -6.14 18.95
N GLY A 58 0.55 -6.71 19.14
CA GLY A 58 1.83 -6.01 19.01
C GLY A 58 2.56 -6.44 17.74
N LYS A 59 3.20 -5.48 17.08
CA LYS A 59 4.07 -5.72 15.93
C LYS A 59 5.38 -4.98 16.09
N VAL A 60 6.46 -5.66 15.79
CA VAL A 60 7.79 -5.06 15.69
C VAL A 60 8.58 -5.74 14.58
N GLY A 61 9.35 -4.96 13.84
CA GLY A 61 10.18 -5.50 12.77
C GLY A 61 11.32 -4.59 12.39
N THR A 62 12.26 -5.16 11.65
CA THR A 62 13.39 -4.43 11.06
C THR A 62 13.50 -4.80 9.60
N GLY A 63 14.26 -4.00 8.86
CA GLY A 63 14.47 -4.24 7.46
C GLY A 63 15.47 -3.28 6.84
N VAL A 64 15.52 -3.32 5.52
CA VAL A 64 16.34 -2.41 4.71
C VAL A 64 15.55 -1.88 3.54
N VAL A 65 15.88 -0.67 3.11
CA VAL A 65 15.41 -0.08 1.86
C VAL A 65 16.61 0.24 0.98
N ILE A 66 16.46 -0.04 -0.32
CA ILE A 66 17.39 0.32 -1.38
C ILE A 66 16.62 1.09 -2.46
N SER A 67 17.28 2.00 -3.14
CA SER A 67 16.69 2.73 -4.26
C SER A 67 17.49 2.54 -5.54
N LYS A 68 16.84 2.75 -6.68
CA LYS A 68 17.45 2.65 -8.00
C LYS A 68 18.03 4.02 -8.37
N LEU A 69 19.34 4.07 -8.55
CA LEU A 69 20.08 5.27 -8.87
C LEU A 69 19.92 5.66 -10.36
N PRO A 70 20.28 6.89 -10.75
CA PRO A 70 20.20 7.34 -12.15
C PRO A 70 21.01 6.46 -13.13
N ASP A 71 22.11 5.87 -12.66
CA ASP A 71 22.95 4.93 -13.42
C ASP A 71 22.37 3.49 -13.46
N ARG A 72 21.15 3.30 -12.97
CA ARG A 72 20.42 2.03 -12.84
C ARG A 72 21.00 1.02 -11.85
N ARG A 73 22.05 1.36 -11.11
CA ARG A 73 22.51 0.54 -9.99
C ARG A 73 21.60 0.72 -8.78
N TRP A 74 21.63 -0.23 -7.86
CA TRP A 74 20.97 -0.09 -6.56
C TRP A 74 21.85 0.71 -5.60
N SER A 75 21.27 1.56 -4.77
CA SER A 75 21.98 2.28 -3.71
C SER A 75 22.48 1.31 -2.62
N ALA A 76 23.35 1.81 -1.74
CA ALA A 76 23.62 1.14 -0.46
C ALA A 76 22.31 0.98 0.36
N PRO A 77 22.21 -0.02 1.25
CA PRO A 77 21.00 -0.27 2.04
C PRO A 77 20.87 0.71 3.21
N SER A 78 19.69 1.29 3.40
CA SER A 78 19.34 2.04 4.60
C SER A 78 18.46 1.20 5.52
N ALA A 79 18.83 1.08 6.79
CA ALA A 79 18.06 0.34 7.77
C ALA A 79 16.73 1.05 8.08
N ILE A 80 15.67 0.26 8.16
CA ILE A 80 14.33 0.67 8.53
C ILE A 80 13.81 -0.22 9.64
N GLY A 81 12.89 0.32 10.43
CA GLY A 81 12.20 -0.39 11.51
C GLY A 81 10.71 -0.16 11.41
N THR A 82 9.93 -1.09 11.92
CA THR A 82 8.48 -0.92 12.03
C THR A 82 8.02 -1.29 13.43
N ALA A 83 7.09 -0.51 13.95
CA ALA A 83 6.39 -0.80 15.20
C ALA A 83 4.91 -0.52 15.01
N GLY A 84 4.06 -1.34 15.62
CA GLY A 84 2.63 -1.18 15.50
C GLY A 84 1.89 -1.83 16.64
N MET A 85 0.68 -1.34 16.87
CA MET A 85 -0.24 -1.88 17.84
C MET A 85 -1.64 -1.93 17.24
N GLY A 86 -2.41 -2.92 17.66
CA GLY A 86 -3.76 -3.11 17.22
C GLY A 86 -4.64 -3.68 18.31
N PHE A 87 -5.94 -3.63 18.05
CA PHE A 87 -6.98 -4.17 18.92
C PHE A 87 -8.01 -4.90 18.06
N GLY A 88 -8.38 -6.11 18.48
CA GLY A 88 -9.35 -6.92 17.77
C GLY A 88 -9.48 -8.33 18.33
N ALA A 89 -10.42 -9.09 17.77
CA ALA A 89 -10.52 -10.52 18.04
C ALA A 89 -9.46 -11.25 17.22
N GLU A 90 -8.20 -11.02 17.56
CA GLU A 90 -7.02 -11.61 16.95
C GLU A 90 -6.45 -12.68 17.88
N MET A 91 -5.87 -13.75 17.36
CA MET A 91 -5.17 -14.74 18.17
C MET A 91 -4.04 -15.36 17.35
N GLY A 92 -2.84 -15.35 17.92
CA GLY A 92 -1.72 -16.12 17.41
C GLY A 92 -0.40 -15.36 17.35
N ALA A 93 0.57 -16.00 16.72
CA ALA A 93 1.89 -15.46 16.50
C ALA A 93 2.37 -15.83 15.10
N GLN A 94 2.88 -14.83 14.37
CA GLN A 94 3.43 -15.02 13.04
C GLN A 94 4.65 -14.14 12.80
N LEU A 95 5.58 -14.68 12.01
CA LEU A 95 6.67 -13.93 11.41
C LEU A 95 6.31 -13.63 9.96
N ILE A 96 6.36 -12.36 9.57
CA ILE A 96 5.95 -11.88 8.26
C ILE A 96 7.16 -11.24 7.58
N GLU A 97 7.53 -11.76 6.43
CA GLU A 97 8.52 -11.20 5.52
C GLU A 97 7.78 -10.36 4.48
N PHE A 98 8.09 -9.08 4.37
CA PHE A 98 7.52 -8.15 3.40
C PHE A 98 8.56 -7.74 2.37
N MET A 99 8.15 -7.65 1.10
CA MET A 99 8.83 -6.92 0.05
C MET A 99 7.89 -5.86 -0.51
N ILE A 100 8.27 -4.59 -0.38
CA ILE A 100 7.53 -3.42 -0.83
C ILE A 100 8.26 -2.86 -2.04
N ILE A 101 7.59 -2.88 -3.18
CA ILE A 101 8.05 -2.29 -4.44
C ILE A 101 7.61 -0.83 -4.49
N LEU A 102 8.59 0.07 -4.52
CA LEU A 102 8.41 1.51 -4.56
C LEU A 102 8.45 1.96 -6.03
N ASN A 103 7.30 2.35 -6.58
CA ASN A 103 7.17 2.63 -8.02
C ASN A 103 7.28 4.11 -8.40
N SER A 104 7.57 5.00 -7.44
CA SER A 104 7.74 6.42 -7.69
C SER A 104 8.90 7.00 -6.89
N ASP A 105 9.49 8.09 -7.39
CA ASP A 105 10.52 8.82 -6.66
C ASP A 105 9.96 9.41 -5.36
N LEU A 106 8.66 9.73 -5.30
CA LEU A 106 7.96 10.13 -4.07
C LEU A 106 7.94 9.01 -3.04
N ALA A 107 7.67 7.77 -3.46
CA ALA A 107 7.70 6.61 -2.57
C ALA A 107 9.09 6.33 -2.02
N VAL A 108 10.16 6.57 -2.80
CA VAL A 108 11.53 6.46 -2.31
C VAL A 108 11.86 7.62 -1.36
N LYS A 109 11.48 8.85 -1.73
CA LYS A 109 11.70 10.05 -0.93
C LYS A 109 11.04 9.98 0.44
N SER A 110 9.91 9.27 0.59
CA SER A 110 9.34 9.05 1.91
C SER A 110 10.38 8.43 2.84
N PHE A 111 11.06 7.36 2.43
CA PHE A 111 12.11 6.70 3.22
C PHE A 111 13.39 7.53 3.44
N MET A 112 13.57 8.63 2.71
CA MET A 112 14.69 9.55 2.90
C MET A 112 14.44 10.57 4.03
N GLN A 113 13.17 10.82 4.37
CA GLN A 113 12.79 11.86 5.34
C GLN A 113 12.92 11.35 6.79
N LYS A 114 13.22 12.26 7.71
CA LYS A 114 13.17 12.00 9.16
C LYS A 114 11.70 11.99 9.60
N GLY A 115 11.15 10.82 9.95
CA GLY A 115 9.78 10.71 10.46
C GLY A 115 9.15 9.32 10.28
N GLN A 116 7.87 9.21 10.65
CA GLN A 116 7.05 8.02 10.38
C GLN A 116 6.68 7.97 8.89
N LEU A 117 7.15 6.93 8.21
CA LEU A 117 7.12 6.71 6.76
C LEU A 117 5.81 6.09 6.24
N SER A 118 4.98 5.60 7.16
CA SER A 118 3.67 5.03 6.87
C SER A 118 2.81 5.15 8.12
N ALA A 119 1.64 5.75 8.01
CA ALA A 119 0.59 5.72 9.03
C ALA A 119 -0.64 5.15 8.34
N GLY A 120 -0.91 3.87 8.57
CA GLY A 120 -1.96 3.17 7.84
C GLY A 120 -2.60 2.06 8.67
N ALA A 121 -3.92 1.94 8.55
CA ALA A 121 -4.75 1.06 9.35
C ALA A 121 -4.76 -0.42 8.90
N ASN A 122 -4.15 -0.79 7.77
CA ASN A 122 -4.53 -2.03 7.08
C ASN A 122 -3.41 -2.73 6.31
N LEU A 123 -2.36 -3.18 7.02
CA LEU A 123 -1.32 -4.05 6.44
C LEU A 123 -1.68 -5.54 6.61
N GLU A 124 -2.97 -5.87 6.57
CA GLU A 124 -3.45 -7.21 6.94
C GLU A 124 -4.59 -7.69 6.10
N PHE A 125 -4.30 -8.69 5.27
CA PHE A 125 -5.19 -9.82 5.06
C PHE A 125 -4.30 -10.98 4.60
N ALA A 126 -3.74 -11.70 5.57
CA ALA A 126 -3.15 -13.02 5.37
C ALA A 126 -4.11 -14.04 6.00
N ALA A 127 -5.17 -14.41 5.27
CA ALA A 127 -6.07 -15.49 5.66
C ALA A 127 -5.95 -16.61 4.62
N GLY A 128 -5.21 -17.67 4.96
CA GLY A 128 -5.09 -18.87 4.13
C GLY A 128 -4.07 -19.87 4.71
N PRO A 129 -4.23 -21.19 4.51
CA PRO A 129 -3.40 -22.24 5.13
C PRO A 129 -1.92 -22.21 4.72
N TYR A 130 -1.56 -21.36 3.75
CA TYR A 130 -0.21 -21.12 3.26
C TYR A 130 -0.02 -19.61 3.03
N GLY A 131 0.18 -18.86 4.12
CA GLY A 131 0.03 -17.40 4.18
C GLY A 131 1.00 -16.59 3.31
N ARG A 132 0.57 -16.24 2.10
CA ARG A 132 1.15 -15.16 1.28
C ARG A 132 0.06 -14.16 0.93
N ALA A 133 0.34 -12.87 1.07
CA ALA A 133 -0.57 -11.81 0.66
C ALA A 133 0.13 -10.88 -0.33
N ALA A 134 -0.46 -10.71 -1.51
CA ALA A 134 -0.14 -9.59 -2.39
C ALA A 134 -1.08 -8.44 -2.02
N GLY A 135 -0.51 -7.33 -1.57
CA GLY A 135 -1.12 -6.12 -1.05
C GLY A 135 -0.78 -4.90 -1.92
N ALA A 136 -1.68 -3.93 -2.09
CA ALA A 136 -1.28 -2.57 -2.44
C ALA A 136 -1.35 -1.71 -1.17
N ASN A 137 -0.24 -1.07 -0.80
CA ASN A 137 -0.17 -0.18 0.35
C ASN A 137 0.10 1.24 -0.12
N ALA A 138 -0.55 2.21 0.52
CA ALA A 138 -0.23 3.62 0.35
C ALA A 138 0.84 4.01 1.38
N ASN A 139 1.99 4.48 0.92
CA ASN A 139 2.90 5.20 1.82
C ASN A 139 2.41 6.64 1.94
N PHE A 140 2.28 7.11 3.17
CA PHE A 140 1.96 8.49 3.50
C PHE A 140 3.26 9.20 3.85
N SER A 141 3.58 10.27 3.11
CA SER A 141 4.69 11.17 3.42
C SER A 141 4.16 12.60 3.49
N ALA A 142 4.94 13.52 4.06
CA ALA A 142 4.63 14.96 4.05
C ALA A 142 4.45 15.52 2.62
N SER A 143 4.87 14.78 1.59
CA SER A 143 4.80 15.14 0.18
C SER A 143 3.68 14.43 -0.62
N GLY A 144 2.84 13.60 0.02
CA GLY A 144 1.67 12.98 -0.61
C GLY A 144 1.58 11.46 -0.45
N ILE A 145 0.59 10.89 -1.15
CA ILE A 145 0.26 9.45 -1.16
C ILE A 145 0.93 8.80 -2.38
N ALA A 146 1.77 7.79 -2.16
CA ALA A 146 2.35 7.01 -3.25
C ALA A 146 1.87 5.54 -3.19
N PRO A 147 1.24 5.01 -4.25
CA PRO A 147 0.85 3.61 -4.29
C PRO A 147 2.09 2.73 -4.46
N ASN A 148 2.23 1.73 -3.58
CA ASN A 148 3.28 0.73 -3.62
C ASN A 148 2.68 -0.67 -3.66
N TYR A 149 3.40 -1.59 -4.30
CA TYR A 149 3.03 -3.02 -4.28
C TYR A 149 3.76 -3.69 -3.14
N THR A 150 3.03 -4.29 -2.20
CA THR A 150 3.60 -5.02 -1.07
C THR A 150 3.28 -6.49 -1.21
N TYR A 151 4.31 -7.31 -1.25
CA TYR A 151 4.17 -8.75 -1.19
C TYR A 151 4.63 -9.22 0.17
N SER A 152 3.90 -10.15 0.75
CA SER A 152 4.27 -10.73 2.03
C SER A 152 4.23 -12.25 2.01
N HIS A 153 5.11 -12.82 2.82
CA HIS A 153 5.18 -14.23 3.12
C HIS A 153 5.20 -14.37 4.64
N SER A 154 4.17 -15.00 5.20
CA SER A 154 4.03 -15.23 6.63
C SER A 154 4.25 -16.69 6.98
N LYS A 155 4.97 -16.92 8.09
CA LYS A 155 5.15 -18.22 8.74
C LYS A 155 4.56 -18.12 10.14
N GLY A 156 3.61 -18.98 10.45
CA GLY A 156 2.95 -19.02 11.77
C GLY A 156 1.44 -19.24 11.66
N LEU A 157 0.78 -19.27 12.80
CA LEU A 157 -0.67 -19.37 12.91
C LEU A 157 -1.18 -18.07 13.51
N PHE A 158 -1.91 -17.31 12.69
CA PHE A 158 -2.53 -16.07 13.09
C PHE A 158 -3.91 -15.99 12.44
N GLY A 159 -4.95 -15.78 13.25
CA GLY A 159 -6.32 -15.63 12.76
C GLY A 159 -7.05 -14.54 13.53
N GLY A 160 -7.89 -13.79 12.84
CA GLY A 160 -8.75 -12.81 13.49
C GLY A 160 -9.07 -11.59 12.65
N VAL A 161 -9.88 -10.72 13.25
CA VAL A 161 -10.28 -9.43 12.69
C VAL A 161 -10.00 -8.36 13.72
N GLY A 162 -9.29 -7.31 13.31
CA GLY A 162 -8.96 -6.20 14.18
C GLY A 162 -8.44 -5.00 13.40
N LEU A 163 -8.36 -3.88 14.12
CA LEU A 163 -7.80 -2.63 13.62
C LEU A 163 -6.36 -2.52 14.12
N GLN A 164 -5.39 -2.26 13.24
CA GLN A 164 -4.04 -1.95 13.70
C GLN A 164 -3.46 -0.70 13.07
N GLY A 165 -2.76 0.08 13.87
CA GLY A 165 -1.85 1.12 13.41
C GLY A 165 -0.42 0.59 13.36
N SER A 166 0.34 1.00 12.36
CA SER A 166 1.78 0.75 12.31
C SER A 166 2.53 1.92 11.69
N GLY A 167 3.78 2.07 12.10
CA GLY A 167 4.73 3.07 11.63
C GLY A 167 6.02 2.44 11.19
N ILE A 168 6.48 2.79 9.97
CA ILE A 168 7.83 2.46 9.50
C ILE A 168 8.72 3.69 9.71
N VAL A 169 9.95 3.54 10.15
CA VAL A 169 10.91 4.63 10.39
C VAL A 169 12.30 4.23 9.94
N ALA A 170 13.14 5.20 9.57
CA ALA A 170 14.56 4.94 9.35
C ALA A 170 15.29 4.69 10.69
N ARG A 171 16.21 3.73 10.70
CA ARG A 171 17.01 3.37 11.89
C ARG A 171 18.39 4.02 11.84
N ALA A 172 18.43 5.30 12.23
CA ALA A 172 19.66 6.09 12.22
C ALA A 172 20.76 5.50 13.12
N ASP A 173 20.39 4.85 14.22
CA ASP A 173 21.27 4.11 15.12
C ASP A 173 22.02 2.97 14.39
N ILE A 174 21.28 2.17 13.62
CA ILE A 174 21.83 1.03 12.87
C ILE A 174 22.64 1.52 11.68
N ASN A 175 22.15 2.53 10.96
CA ASN A 175 22.90 3.16 9.88
C ASN A 175 24.24 3.69 10.38
N LYS A 176 24.25 4.48 11.47
CA LYS A 176 25.48 5.02 12.06
C LYS A 176 26.46 3.91 12.44
N LYS A 177 25.97 2.87 13.12
CA LYS A 177 26.79 1.73 13.56
C LYS A 177 27.43 1.00 12.38
N PHE A 178 26.66 0.75 11.32
CA PHE A 178 27.12 0.00 10.15
C PHE A 178 28.09 0.80 9.29
N TYR A 179 27.81 2.08 9.02
CA TYR A 179 28.64 2.94 8.18
C TYR A 179 29.80 3.62 8.93
N GLY A 180 29.88 3.47 10.25
CA GLY A 180 30.96 4.00 11.09
C GLY A 180 30.96 5.53 11.23
N ARG A 181 29.93 6.22 10.72
CA ARG A 181 29.77 7.68 10.79
C ARG A 181 28.31 8.07 10.85
N ASP A 182 28.04 9.29 11.31
CA ASP A 182 26.71 9.89 11.15
C ASP A 182 26.39 10.00 9.65
N ILE A 183 25.25 9.42 9.26
CA ILE A 183 24.82 9.33 7.88
C ILE A 183 23.30 9.32 7.80
N THR A 184 22.76 10.06 6.83
CA THR A 184 21.33 10.17 6.61
C THR A 184 20.82 9.12 5.62
N PRO A 185 19.54 8.70 5.73
CA PRO A 185 18.91 7.87 4.71
C PRO A 185 18.93 8.53 3.32
N THR A 186 18.87 9.86 3.26
CA THR A 186 19.04 10.61 2.02
C THR A 186 20.39 10.32 1.37
N GLU A 187 21.51 10.53 2.09
CA GLU A 187 22.86 10.24 1.57
C GLU A 187 22.98 8.80 1.06
N ILE A 188 22.47 7.83 1.83
CA ILE A 188 22.53 6.41 1.48
C ILE A 188 21.75 6.15 0.19
N LEU A 189 20.49 6.58 0.14
CA LEU A 189 19.58 6.27 -0.96
C LEU A 189 19.89 7.10 -2.22
N THR A 190 20.52 8.27 -2.11
CA THR A 190 20.98 9.02 -3.30
C THR A 190 22.34 8.54 -3.83
N GLY A 191 22.95 7.51 -3.22
CA GLY A 191 24.21 6.92 -3.69
C GLY A 191 25.46 7.70 -3.28
N ALA A 192 25.41 8.47 -2.19
CA ALA A 192 26.60 9.15 -1.65
C ALA A 192 27.57 8.19 -0.93
N VAL A 193 27.18 6.92 -0.78
CA VAL A 193 28.01 5.83 -0.24
C VAL A 193 27.94 4.64 -1.17
N ASP A 194 29.08 3.97 -1.35
CA ASP A 194 29.21 2.79 -2.17
C ASP A 194 28.46 1.58 -1.59
N GLN A 195 28.13 0.65 -2.49
CA GLN A 195 27.53 -0.62 -2.12
C GLN A 195 28.45 -1.41 -1.17
N PRO A 196 28.02 -1.74 0.05
CA PRO A 196 28.85 -2.47 0.99
C PRO A 196 28.97 -3.94 0.58
N ALA A 197 30.14 -4.55 0.82
CA ALA A 197 30.37 -5.97 0.54
C ALA A 197 29.36 -6.90 1.26
N ALA A 198 28.83 -6.48 2.42
CA ALA A 198 27.81 -7.21 3.16
C ALA A 198 26.48 -7.38 2.39
N ALA A 199 26.23 -6.55 1.37
CA ALA A 199 25.02 -6.59 0.54
C ALA A 199 25.22 -7.24 -0.84
N SER A 200 26.39 -7.77 -1.15
CA SER A 200 26.70 -8.38 -2.47
C SER A 200 25.69 -9.45 -2.86
N GLN A 201 25.37 -10.38 -1.96
CA GLN A 201 24.44 -11.49 -2.23
C GLN A 201 23.02 -11.00 -2.56
N LEU A 202 22.56 -9.92 -1.90
CA LEU A 202 21.28 -9.29 -2.21
C LEU A 202 21.28 -8.70 -3.63
N TYR A 203 22.37 -8.02 -4.02
CA TYR A 203 22.49 -7.46 -5.37
C TYR A 203 22.59 -8.54 -6.45
N ASP A 204 23.33 -9.61 -6.20
CA ASP A 204 23.43 -10.76 -7.11
C ASP A 204 22.06 -11.42 -7.31
N ALA A 205 21.29 -11.59 -6.23
CA ALA A 205 19.92 -12.12 -6.30
C ALA A 205 18.98 -11.22 -7.10
N LEU A 206 19.04 -9.91 -6.88
CA LEU A 206 18.27 -8.93 -7.67
C LEU A 206 18.67 -8.94 -9.15
N GLN A 207 19.96 -9.03 -9.45
CA GLN A 207 20.46 -9.07 -10.82
C GLN A 207 20.00 -10.33 -11.55
N ARG A 208 20.05 -11.50 -10.88
CA ARG A 208 19.49 -12.76 -11.42
C ARG A 208 18.01 -12.59 -11.78
N ILE A 209 17.22 -12.02 -10.88
CA ILE A 209 15.78 -11.86 -11.10
C ILE A 209 15.50 -10.86 -12.23
N VAL A 210 16.13 -9.68 -12.22
CA VAL A 210 15.94 -8.62 -13.24
C VAL A 210 16.51 -9.02 -14.60
N SER A 211 17.40 -10.02 -14.69
CA SER A 211 17.85 -10.57 -15.98
C SER A 211 16.74 -11.25 -16.78
N ILE A 212 15.63 -11.62 -16.13
CA ILE A 212 14.44 -12.16 -16.79
C ILE A 212 13.75 -11.00 -17.54
N PRO A 213 13.52 -11.10 -18.86
CA PRO A 213 12.96 -10.01 -19.64
C PRO A 213 11.52 -9.66 -19.21
N PRO A 214 11.14 -8.37 -19.27
CA PRO A 214 9.78 -7.95 -18.96
C PRO A 214 8.78 -8.58 -19.95
N SER A 215 7.60 -8.93 -19.46
CA SER A 215 6.54 -9.55 -20.27
C SER A 215 5.76 -8.54 -21.11
N GLY A 216 5.98 -7.24 -20.92
CA GLY A 216 5.36 -6.15 -21.67
C GLY A 216 3.91 -5.84 -21.29
N ASN A 217 3.34 -6.57 -20.33
CA ASN A 217 1.93 -6.47 -19.90
C ASN A 217 1.73 -5.63 -18.62
N VAL A 218 2.65 -4.70 -18.34
CA VAL A 218 2.72 -4.02 -17.04
C VAL A 218 1.44 -3.24 -16.71
N GLN A 219 0.80 -2.61 -17.70
CA GLN A 219 -0.45 -1.86 -17.47
C GLN A 219 -1.60 -2.77 -17.03
N ASN A 220 -1.81 -3.90 -17.69
CA ASN A 220 -2.82 -4.90 -17.31
C ASN A 220 -2.55 -5.49 -15.92
N LEU A 221 -1.27 -5.73 -15.60
CA LEU A 221 -0.83 -6.20 -14.30
C LEU A 221 -1.06 -5.16 -13.19
N LYS A 222 -0.71 -3.89 -13.44
CA LYS A 222 -1.00 -2.78 -12.51
C LYS A 222 -2.50 -2.71 -12.23
N GLN A 223 -3.34 -2.81 -13.26
CA GLN A 223 -4.80 -2.77 -13.11
C GLN A 223 -5.36 -3.99 -12.35
N LYS A 224 -4.86 -5.20 -12.63
CA LYS A 224 -5.26 -6.46 -11.96
C LYS A 224 -4.78 -6.54 -10.50
N LEU A 225 -3.59 -6.02 -10.20
CA LEU A 225 -3.06 -5.97 -8.83
C LEU A 225 -3.70 -4.85 -8.01
N MET A 226 -4.15 -3.76 -8.65
CA MET A 226 -4.87 -2.67 -7.97
C MET A 226 -6.39 -2.93 -7.84
N SER A 227 -6.99 -3.82 -8.62
CA SER A 227 -8.44 -4.09 -8.56
C SER A 227 -8.94 -4.54 -7.17
N PRO A 228 -8.36 -5.56 -6.49
CA PRO A 228 -8.82 -5.96 -5.17
C PRO A 228 -8.59 -4.92 -4.05
N PHE A 229 -7.94 -3.77 -4.34
CA PHE A 229 -7.70 -2.67 -3.40
C PHE A 229 -8.53 -1.43 -3.73
N THR A 230 -8.72 -1.10 -5.01
CA THR A 230 -9.69 -0.07 -5.43
C THR A 230 -11.15 -0.52 -5.21
N ASP A 231 -11.36 -1.80 -4.91
CA ASP A 231 -12.65 -2.41 -4.52
C ASP A 231 -12.78 -2.56 -2.97
N ARG A 232 -11.78 -2.13 -2.18
CA ARG A 232 -11.86 -2.07 -0.71
C ARG A 232 -12.36 -0.74 -0.22
N MET A 233 -13.32 -0.79 0.70
CA MET A 233 -13.89 0.40 1.32
C MET A 233 -12.79 1.19 2.06
N PRO A 234 -12.54 2.46 1.70
CA PRO A 234 -11.50 3.28 2.33
C PRO A 234 -11.84 3.54 3.79
N ALA A 235 -10.82 3.69 4.64
CA ALA A 235 -10.99 4.04 6.05
C ALA A 235 -11.59 5.45 6.22
N ALA A 236 -12.34 5.68 7.31
CA ALA A 236 -12.86 7.01 7.62
C ALA A 236 -11.68 7.96 7.88
N ALA A 237 -11.77 9.17 7.35
CA ALA A 237 -10.82 10.23 7.65
C ALA A 237 -10.92 10.61 9.13
N VAL A 238 -9.78 10.86 9.77
CA VAL A 238 -9.67 11.22 11.19
C VAL A 238 -8.75 12.43 11.35
N GLY A 239 -9.04 13.27 12.34
CA GLY A 239 -8.18 14.41 12.67
C GLY A 239 -8.05 15.43 11.52
N PRO A 240 -6.84 15.97 11.26
CA PRO A 240 -6.60 16.99 10.23
C PRO A 240 -6.98 16.54 8.80
N ASP A 241 -6.96 15.24 8.52
CA ASP A 241 -7.23 14.68 7.19
C ASP A 241 -8.69 14.88 6.76
N VAL A 242 -9.63 15.05 7.71
CA VAL A 242 -11.04 15.27 7.40
C VAL A 242 -11.23 16.52 6.55
N GLN A 243 -10.54 17.62 6.90
CA GLN A 243 -10.63 18.87 6.15
C GLN A 243 -10.00 18.74 4.75
N LEU A 244 -8.85 18.07 4.64
CA LEU A 244 -8.21 17.84 3.34
C LEU A 244 -9.08 17.01 2.38
N VAL A 245 -9.73 15.97 2.89
CA VAL A 245 -10.66 15.15 2.09
C VAL A 245 -11.90 15.97 1.74
N TYR A 246 -12.44 16.73 2.68
CA TYR A 246 -13.60 17.58 2.46
C TYR A 246 -13.36 18.61 1.35
N ASP A 247 -12.26 19.36 1.42
CA ASP A 247 -11.90 20.37 0.42
C ASP A 247 -11.72 19.76 -0.97
N ARG A 248 -11.12 18.57 -1.06
CA ARG A 248 -10.96 17.84 -2.32
C ARG A 248 -12.31 17.46 -2.93
N VAL A 249 -13.22 16.92 -2.12
CA VAL A 249 -14.58 16.56 -2.57
C VAL A 249 -15.30 17.79 -3.10
N LEU A 250 -15.26 18.90 -2.37
CA LEU A 250 -15.92 20.13 -2.82
C LEU A 250 -15.33 20.67 -4.12
N HIS A 251 -14.00 20.63 -4.28
CA HIS A 251 -13.34 21.09 -5.50
C HIS A 251 -13.68 20.21 -6.71
N LEU A 252 -13.80 18.89 -6.52
CA LEU A 252 -14.25 17.98 -7.58
C LEU A 252 -15.70 18.30 -8.00
N ILE A 253 -16.57 18.52 -7.02
CA ILE A 253 -17.99 18.83 -7.28
C ILE A 253 -18.15 20.21 -7.90
N GLU A 254 -17.37 21.21 -7.49
CA GLU A 254 -17.37 22.53 -8.12
C GLU A 254 -16.96 22.42 -9.59
N GLY A 255 -15.98 21.57 -9.92
CA GLY A 255 -15.58 21.29 -11.30
C GLY A 255 -16.66 20.58 -12.13
N ILE A 256 -17.50 19.76 -11.51
CA ILE A 256 -18.55 18.99 -12.20
C ILE A 256 -19.85 19.80 -12.34
N SER A 257 -20.26 20.46 -11.26
CA SER A 257 -21.63 21.00 -11.08
C SER A 257 -21.66 22.47 -10.67
N GLY A 258 -20.50 23.14 -10.58
CA GLY A 258 -20.39 24.52 -10.14
C GLY A 258 -20.75 24.73 -8.66
N ARG A 259 -20.77 26.00 -8.23
CA ARG A 259 -21.02 26.39 -6.83
C ARG A 259 -22.40 25.98 -6.32
N THR A 260 -23.43 26.08 -7.16
CA THR A 260 -24.79 25.63 -6.81
C THR A 260 -24.81 24.12 -6.52
N GLY A 261 -24.09 23.32 -7.32
CA GLY A 261 -23.97 21.89 -7.09
C GLY A 261 -23.23 21.55 -5.79
N VAL A 262 -22.25 22.36 -5.40
CA VAL A 262 -21.57 22.24 -4.11
C VAL A 262 -22.53 22.45 -2.94
N ASP A 263 -23.40 23.47 -3.01
CA ASP A 263 -24.35 23.76 -1.92
C ASP A 263 -25.46 22.69 -1.81
N GLU A 264 -25.95 22.19 -2.94
CA GLU A 264 -26.86 21.04 -2.99
C GLU A 264 -26.21 19.80 -2.37
N PHE A 265 -24.97 19.51 -2.76
CA PHE A 265 -24.22 18.37 -2.24
C PHE A 265 -24.01 18.45 -0.73
N LYS A 266 -23.59 19.62 -0.23
CA LYS A 266 -23.45 19.86 1.22
C LYS A 266 -24.75 19.60 1.96
N THR A 267 -25.87 20.02 1.39
CA THR A 267 -27.21 19.81 1.96
C THR A 267 -27.55 18.32 2.00
N SER A 268 -27.40 17.60 0.88
CA SER A 268 -27.64 16.15 0.84
C SER A 268 -26.73 15.37 1.80
N CYS A 269 -25.44 15.71 1.90
CA CYS A 269 -24.54 15.07 2.86
C CYS A 269 -24.92 15.36 4.31
N LYS A 270 -25.36 16.59 4.61
CA LYS A 270 -25.83 16.96 5.95
C LYS A 270 -27.09 16.18 6.32
N ASP A 271 -28.07 16.12 5.43
CA ASP A 271 -29.32 15.40 5.67
C ASP A 271 -29.07 13.90 5.81
N TYR A 272 -28.18 13.33 4.98
CA TYR A 272 -27.77 11.94 5.10
C TYR A 272 -27.06 11.67 6.42
N GLY A 273 -26.09 12.51 6.80
CA GLY A 273 -25.38 12.39 8.08
C GLY A 273 -26.30 12.48 9.30
N GLN A 274 -27.36 13.30 9.22
CA GLN A 274 -28.33 13.52 10.30
C GLN A 274 -29.54 12.57 10.28
N ASN A 275 -29.51 11.49 9.49
CA ASN A 275 -30.63 10.54 9.33
C ASN A 275 -31.94 11.19 8.84
N ARG A 276 -31.85 12.31 8.11
CA ARG A 276 -33.00 12.99 7.49
C ARG A 276 -33.31 12.47 6.09
N CYS A 277 -32.41 11.70 5.49
CA CYS A 277 -32.67 10.93 4.28
C CYS A 277 -32.19 9.48 4.45
N THR A 278 -32.80 8.56 3.72
CA THR A 278 -32.44 7.13 3.71
C THR A 278 -31.23 6.87 2.82
N ASP A 279 -30.63 5.69 2.96
CA ASP A 279 -29.50 5.27 2.14
C ASP A 279 -29.84 5.24 0.63
N ASN A 280 -31.02 4.73 0.29
CA ASN A 280 -31.54 4.75 -1.09
C ASN A 280 -31.67 6.18 -1.62
N GLN A 281 -32.27 7.08 -0.85
CA GLN A 281 -32.44 8.48 -1.28
C GLN A 281 -31.10 9.18 -1.54
N PHE A 282 -30.08 8.87 -0.74
CA PHE A 282 -28.75 9.42 -0.94
C PHE A 282 -28.06 8.83 -2.17
N VAL A 283 -28.17 7.51 -2.40
CA VAL A 283 -27.63 6.85 -3.59
C VAL A 283 -28.37 7.29 -4.87
N ASP A 284 -29.67 7.51 -4.82
CA ASP A 284 -30.47 8.04 -5.93
C ASP A 284 -30.04 9.47 -6.28
N TYR A 285 -29.76 10.29 -5.27
CA TYR A 285 -29.15 11.61 -5.47
C TYR A 285 -27.78 11.49 -6.18
N LEU A 286 -26.89 10.60 -5.72
CA LEU A 286 -25.57 10.41 -6.35
C LEU A 286 -25.69 9.94 -7.80
N SER A 287 -26.55 8.96 -8.07
CA SER A 287 -26.73 8.38 -9.40
C SER A 287 -27.40 9.33 -10.40
N SER A 288 -28.26 10.24 -9.93
CA SER A 288 -28.91 11.24 -10.78
C SER A 288 -28.01 12.45 -11.08
N LYS A 289 -27.07 12.78 -10.19
CA LYS A 289 -26.21 13.97 -10.30
C LYS A 289 -24.85 13.69 -10.92
N PHE A 290 -24.34 12.46 -10.82
CA PHE A 290 -23.00 12.12 -11.27
C PHE A 290 -23.03 10.97 -12.30
N THR A 291 -22.25 11.13 -13.37
CA THR A 291 -22.02 10.05 -14.34
C THR A 291 -21.26 8.88 -13.70
N ALA A 292 -21.27 7.70 -14.33
CA ALA A 292 -20.53 6.55 -13.82
C ALA A 292 -19.04 6.85 -13.59
N GLU A 293 -18.39 7.61 -14.48
CA GLU A 293 -16.97 7.96 -14.33
C GLU A 293 -16.73 8.91 -13.15
N GLN A 294 -17.59 9.92 -12.99
CA GLN A 294 -17.53 10.84 -11.85
C GLN A 294 -17.83 10.13 -10.53
N THR A 295 -18.77 9.20 -10.51
CA THR A 295 -19.09 8.37 -9.34
C THR A 295 -17.90 7.51 -8.91
N LEU A 296 -17.15 6.96 -9.87
CA LEU A 296 -15.95 6.18 -9.58
C LEU A 296 -14.81 7.01 -8.98
N GLU A 297 -14.76 8.31 -9.27
CA GLU A 297 -13.80 9.24 -8.69
C GLU A 297 -14.24 9.80 -7.34
N LEU A 298 -15.53 10.14 -7.21
CA LEU A 298 -16.07 10.91 -6.09
C LEU A 298 -16.44 10.04 -4.88
N VAL A 299 -17.12 8.90 -5.10
CA VAL A 299 -17.67 8.08 -4.01
C VAL A 299 -16.62 7.58 -3.01
N PRO A 300 -15.40 7.16 -3.43
CA PRO A 300 -14.35 6.78 -2.48
C PRO A 300 -13.99 7.90 -1.50
N GLU A 301 -14.01 9.16 -1.92
CA GLU A 301 -13.73 10.29 -1.02
C GLU A 301 -14.92 10.61 -0.12
N ILE A 302 -16.16 10.47 -0.61
CA ILE A 302 -17.38 10.60 0.20
C ILE A 302 -17.41 9.57 1.33
N VAL A 303 -17.07 8.31 1.03
CA VAL A 303 -17.04 7.22 2.01
C VAL A 303 -16.00 7.43 3.11
N LYS A 304 -14.92 8.19 2.85
CA LYS A 304 -13.97 8.60 3.90
C LYS A 304 -14.56 9.65 4.85
N LEU A 305 -15.47 10.50 4.37
CA LEU A 305 -16.08 11.56 5.18
C LEU A 305 -17.22 11.04 6.08
N LEU A 306 -17.86 9.95 5.67
CA LEU A 306 -18.86 9.28 6.50
C LEU A 306 -18.18 8.65 7.72
N GLN A 307 -18.74 8.89 8.91
CA GLN A 307 -18.25 8.32 10.17
C GLN A 307 -19.02 7.04 10.55
N ASP A 308 -20.27 6.93 10.11
CA ASP A 308 -21.15 5.79 10.35
C ASP A 308 -20.74 4.58 9.51
N ALA A 309 -20.53 3.42 10.15
CA ALA A 309 -20.01 2.22 9.49
C ALA A 309 -21.01 1.59 8.50
N ASP A 310 -22.30 1.61 8.81
CA ASP A 310 -23.34 0.97 8.00
C ASP A 310 -23.62 1.81 6.74
N LYS A 311 -23.69 3.14 6.88
CA LYS A 311 -23.80 4.06 5.74
C LYS A 311 -22.61 3.97 4.80
N ARG A 312 -21.40 3.87 5.35
CA ARG A 312 -20.18 3.68 4.55
C ARG A 312 -20.27 2.41 3.73
N LYS A 313 -20.66 1.30 4.36
CA LYS A 313 -20.81 0.01 3.69
C LYS A 313 -21.83 0.10 2.56
N TYR A 314 -22.98 0.71 2.82
CA TYR A 314 -24.04 0.87 1.84
C TYR A 314 -23.60 1.67 0.61
N VAL A 315 -23.03 2.86 0.83
CA VAL A 315 -22.53 3.71 -0.26
C VAL A 315 -21.38 3.04 -1.01
N TRP A 316 -20.56 2.22 -0.33
CA TRP A 316 -19.52 1.44 -0.97
C TRP A 316 -20.05 0.32 -1.86
N GLU A 317 -21.10 -0.40 -1.43
CA GLU A 317 -21.78 -1.41 -2.25
C GLU A 317 -22.35 -0.80 -3.54
N TYR A 318 -22.92 0.41 -3.45
CA TYR A 318 -23.32 1.19 -4.63
C TYR A 318 -22.15 1.46 -5.58
N TYR A 319 -21.00 1.92 -5.08
CA TYR A 319 -19.80 2.14 -5.90
C TYR A 319 -19.33 0.85 -6.61
N LEU A 320 -19.31 -0.28 -5.91
CA LEU A 320 -18.91 -1.57 -6.49
C LEU A 320 -19.86 -1.98 -7.64
N ASN A 321 -21.16 -1.75 -7.49
CA ASN A 321 -22.15 -2.04 -8.52
C ASN A 321 -21.93 -1.18 -9.78
N VAL A 322 -21.74 0.14 -9.61
CA VAL A 322 -21.44 1.06 -10.73
C VAL A 322 -20.15 0.65 -11.45
N LYS A 323 -19.13 0.25 -10.69
CA LYS A 323 -17.86 -0.21 -11.24
C LYS A 323 -17.98 -1.51 -12.04
N ALA A 324 -18.74 -2.47 -11.54
CA ALA A 324 -19.01 -3.73 -12.25
C ALA A 324 -19.73 -3.47 -13.58
N GLN A 325 -20.74 -2.60 -13.57
CA GLN A 325 -21.48 -2.22 -14.79
C GLN A 325 -20.59 -1.51 -15.81
N SER A 326 -19.73 -0.58 -15.37
CA SER A 326 -18.77 0.12 -16.25
C SER A 326 -17.76 -0.84 -16.89
N ARG A 327 -17.29 -1.86 -16.16
CA ARG A 327 -16.41 -2.90 -16.71
C ARG A 327 -17.11 -3.76 -17.77
N SER A 328 -18.34 -4.19 -17.51
CA SER A 328 -19.13 -4.99 -18.46
C SER A 328 -19.44 -4.21 -19.75
N ALA A 329 -19.76 -2.92 -19.65
CA ALA A 329 -20.01 -2.05 -20.80
C ALA A 329 -18.74 -1.86 -21.65
N LYS A 330 -17.57 -1.69 -21.02
CA LYS A 330 -16.29 -1.60 -21.74
C LYS A 330 -15.93 -2.90 -22.44
N HIS A 331 -16.14 -4.06 -21.82
CA HIS A 331 -15.88 -5.37 -22.45
C HIS A 331 -16.80 -5.65 -23.64
N ALA A 332 -18.07 -5.28 -23.56
CA ALA A 332 -19.00 -5.38 -24.69
C ALA A 332 -18.59 -4.49 -25.87
N ALA A 333 -18.06 -3.28 -25.60
CA ALA A 333 -17.60 -2.35 -26.63
C ALA A 333 -16.27 -2.74 -27.30
N THR A 334 -15.48 -3.65 -26.72
CA THR A 334 -14.18 -4.08 -27.28
C THR A 334 -14.21 -5.43 -27.99
N SER A 335 -15.36 -6.12 -28.00
CA SER A 335 -15.53 -7.36 -28.75
C SER A 335 -15.78 -7.03 -30.23
N PRO A 336 -14.93 -7.45 -31.18
CA PRO A 336 -15.20 -7.26 -32.60
C PRO A 336 -16.53 -7.95 -32.92
N SER A 337 -17.45 -7.25 -33.56
CA SER A 337 -18.64 -7.90 -34.10
C SER A 337 -18.18 -8.90 -35.16
N LEU A 338 -18.29 -10.19 -34.86
CA LEU A 338 -18.22 -11.24 -35.87
C LEU A 338 -19.51 -11.18 -36.69
N PHE A 339 -19.50 -10.33 -37.71
CA PHE A 339 -20.37 -10.42 -38.88
C PHE A 339 -19.53 -10.12 -40.12
#